data_AF-X1CMH0-F1
#
_entry.id   AF-X1CMH0-F1
#
_cell.length_a   1.000
_cell.length_b   1.000
_cell.length_c   1.000
_cell.angle_alpha   90.00
_cell.angle_beta   90.00
_cell.angle_gamma   90.00
#
_symmetry.space_group_name_H-M   'P 1'
#
loop_
_entity.id
_entity.type
_entity.pdbx_description
1 polymer ?
#
loop_
_entity_poly.entity_id
_entity_poly.type
_entity_poly.pdbx_seq_one_letter_code
_entity_poly.pdbx_strand_id
1 'polypeptide(L)'
;HNKTYPPGTMAIWAGVIAFMPNGNCIFVGGFNADNVEEKRQLSMDLWHKKIRYQVRYGAAHYWLGESISQSITEAGAFTPDFVKFFKDMKRAVDPNFLLSPNKWHLHSYDDDITQHYVSDE
;
A
#
# COMPACT_ATOMS: atom_id res chain seq x y z
N HIS A 1 19.98 -16.95 -11.10
CA HIS A 1 18.68 -16.30 -10.84
C HIS A 1 17.70 -17.34 -10.33
N ASN A 2 17.19 -17.15 -9.11
CA ASN A 2 16.27 -18.08 -8.44
C ASN A 2 14.96 -18.22 -9.23
N LYS A 3 14.48 -19.45 -9.45
CA LYS A 3 13.18 -19.75 -10.10
C LYS A 3 11.97 -19.15 -9.34
N THR A 4 12.20 -18.62 -8.15
CA THR A 4 11.21 -18.03 -7.24
C THR A 4 10.78 -16.62 -7.64
N TYR A 5 11.63 -15.84 -8.29
CA TYR A 5 11.33 -14.44 -8.58
C TYR A 5 10.88 -14.22 -10.04
N PRO A 6 9.91 -13.35 -10.30
CA PRO A 6 9.52 -12.96 -11.65
C PRO A 6 10.72 -12.47 -12.48
N PRO A 7 10.71 -12.65 -13.82
CA PRO A 7 11.66 -11.99 -14.71
C PRO A 7 11.71 -10.48 -14.48
N GLY A 8 12.85 -9.85 -14.73
CA GLY A 8 13.04 -8.41 -14.55
C GLY A 8 12.99 -7.92 -13.10
N THR A 9 12.90 -8.83 -12.12
CA THR A 9 12.83 -8.44 -10.71
C THR A 9 14.07 -7.65 -10.29
N MET A 10 13.88 -6.39 -9.88
CA MET A 10 14.85 -5.70 -9.04
C MET A 10 14.17 -5.18 -7.79
N ALA A 11 14.91 -5.19 -6.69
CA ALA A 11 14.49 -4.61 -5.42
C ALA A 11 15.61 -3.68 -4.94
N ILE A 12 15.30 -2.40 -4.87
CA ILE A 12 16.21 -1.37 -4.39
C ILE A 12 15.67 -0.89 -3.06
N TRP A 13 16.38 -1.18 -1.98
CA TRP A 13 15.97 -0.74 -0.64
C TRP A 13 15.98 0.79 -0.52
N ALA A 14 17.05 1.44 -0.99
CA ALA A 14 17.17 2.90 -1.00
C ALA A 14 18.07 3.34 -2.16
N GLY A 15 17.46 3.77 -3.27
CA GLY A 15 18.16 4.40 -4.39
C GLY A 15 18.43 5.88 -4.17
N VAL A 16 17.58 6.55 -3.38
CA VAL A 16 17.81 7.92 -2.90
C VAL A 16 17.51 8.00 -1.41
N ILE A 17 18.36 8.70 -0.67
CA ILE A 17 18.16 9.05 0.73
C ILE A 17 18.21 10.58 0.81
N ALA A 18 17.11 11.21 1.19
CA ALA A 18 17.00 12.66 1.29
C ALA A 18 16.65 13.08 2.71
N PHE A 19 17.54 13.85 3.35
CA PHE A 19 17.27 14.48 4.63
C PHE A 19 16.49 15.77 4.42
N MET A 20 15.37 15.89 5.11
CA MET A 20 14.48 17.05 5.00
C MET A 20 14.78 18.05 6.13
N PRO A 21 14.61 19.36 5.90
CA PRO A 21 14.86 20.39 6.92
C PRO A 21 14.03 20.24 8.20
N ASN A 22 12.91 19.51 8.15
CA ASN A 22 12.04 19.23 9.30
C ASN A 22 12.47 17.99 10.11
N GLY A 23 13.68 17.46 9.88
CA GLY A 23 14.22 16.31 10.61
C GLY A 23 13.75 14.94 10.08
N ASN A 24 12.90 14.91 9.05
CA ASN A 24 12.49 13.67 8.40
C ASN A 24 13.54 13.17 7.41
N CYS A 25 13.51 11.87 7.09
CA CYS A 25 14.30 11.26 6.04
C CYS A 25 13.39 10.55 5.03
N ILE A 26 13.58 10.82 3.74
CA ILE A 26 12.87 10.15 2.66
C ILE A 26 13.79 9.09 2.07
N PHE A 27 13.31 7.85 2.08
CA PHE A 27 13.94 6.74 1.37
C PHE A 27 13.15 6.49 0.09
N VAL A 28 13.80 6.72 -1.06
CA VAL A 28 13.26 6.32 -2.35
C VAL A 28 13.84 4.96 -2.69
N GLY A 29 13.08 3.92 -2.39
CA GLY A 29 13.32 2.56 -2.81
C GLY A 29 12.19 2.07 -3.70
N GLY A 30 12.32 0.87 -4.21
CA GLY A 30 11.29 0.27 -5.03
C GLY A 30 11.54 -1.20 -5.30
N PHE A 31 10.55 -1.79 -5.95
CA PHE A 31 10.59 -3.12 -6.49
C PHE A 31 9.87 -3.04 -7.82
N ASN A 32 10.47 -3.64 -8.82
CA ASN A 32 9.90 -3.82 -10.13
C ASN A 32 9.99 -5.28 -10.50
N ALA A 33 9.13 -5.70 -11.41
CA ALA A 33 9.13 -7.00 -12.04
C ALA A 33 8.52 -6.85 -13.44
N ASP A 34 8.85 -7.74 -14.36
CA ASP A 34 8.23 -7.76 -15.69
C ASP A 34 6.75 -8.14 -15.55
N ASN A 35 5.89 -7.42 -16.29
CA ASN A 35 4.45 -7.68 -16.30
C ASN A 35 4.09 -8.84 -17.25
N VAL A 36 4.50 -10.05 -16.89
CA VAL A 36 4.15 -11.28 -17.63
C VAL A 36 2.99 -12.01 -16.95
N GLU A 37 2.03 -12.49 -17.75
CA GLU A 37 0.77 -13.09 -17.27
C GLU A 37 0.98 -14.11 -16.14
N GLU A 38 1.88 -15.07 -16.37
CA GLU A 38 2.17 -16.19 -15.46
C GLU A 38 2.73 -15.76 -14.10
N LYS A 39 3.30 -14.55 -14.00
CA LYS A 39 3.97 -14.04 -12.80
C LYS A 39 3.37 -12.74 -12.28
N ARG A 40 2.29 -12.23 -12.90
CA ARG A 40 1.67 -10.96 -12.52
C ARG A 40 1.17 -11.00 -11.08
N GLN A 41 0.44 -12.06 -10.71
CA GLN A 41 -0.09 -12.20 -9.35
C GLN A 41 1.05 -12.27 -8.32
N LEU A 42 2.04 -13.14 -8.58
CA LEU A 42 3.22 -13.24 -7.71
C LEU A 42 3.94 -11.91 -7.54
N SER A 43 4.06 -11.11 -8.60
CA SER A 43 4.69 -9.78 -8.55
C SER A 43 3.90 -8.82 -7.66
N MET A 44 2.57 -8.82 -7.79
CA MET A 44 1.68 -8.01 -6.95
C MET A 44 1.72 -8.45 -5.49
N ASP A 45 1.70 -9.76 -5.22
CA ASP A 45 1.78 -10.30 -3.86
C ASP A 45 3.09 -9.89 -3.18
N LEU A 46 4.22 -9.98 -3.90
CA LEU A 46 5.53 -9.54 -3.40
C LEU A 46 5.57 -8.03 -3.13
N TRP A 47 4.96 -7.23 -4.01
CA TRP A 47 4.88 -5.78 -3.87
C TRP A 47 4.07 -5.39 -2.64
N HIS A 48 2.86 -5.94 -2.48
CA HIS A 48 2.00 -5.68 -1.34
C HIS A 48 2.67 -6.15 -0.03
N LYS A 49 3.23 -7.37 -0.01
CA LYS A 49 3.94 -7.91 1.18
C LYS A 49 5.07 -6.98 1.64
N LYS A 50 5.89 -6.48 0.71
CA LYS A 50 6.98 -5.54 1.04
C LYS A 50 6.47 -4.24 1.66
N ILE A 51 5.42 -3.65 1.10
CA ILE A 51 4.85 -2.38 1.61
C ILE A 51 4.23 -2.60 2.99
N ARG A 52 3.47 -3.69 3.18
CA ARG A 52 2.90 -4.02 4.49
C ARG A 52 3.98 -4.13 5.56
N TYR A 53 5.09 -4.80 5.26
CA TYR A 53 6.23 -4.86 6.18
C TYR A 53 6.78 -3.48 6.52
N GLN A 54 7.01 -2.62 5.53
CA GLN A 54 7.51 -1.27 5.76
C GLN A 54 6.60 -0.50 6.74
N VAL A 55 5.29 -0.53 6.52
CA VAL A 55 4.30 0.11 7.39
C VAL A 55 4.31 -0.44 8.81
N ARG A 56 4.34 -1.77 8.99
CA ARG A 56 4.36 -2.38 10.33
C ARG A 56 5.62 -2.04 11.12
N TYR A 57 6.74 -1.75 10.45
CA TYR A 57 7.97 -1.26 11.08
C TYR A 57 8.02 0.28 11.24
N GLY A 58 6.89 0.97 11.00
CA GLY A 58 6.75 2.41 11.25
C GLY A 58 7.07 3.31 10.06
N ALA A 59 7.25 2.77 8.85
CA ALA A 59 7.42 3.60 7.66
C ALA A 59 6.10 4.25 7.24
N ALA A 60 6.18 5.50 6.78
CA ALA A 60 5.06 6.24 6.19
C ALA A 60 5.29 6.44 4.69
N HIS A 61 4.29 6.13 3.87
CA HIS A 61 4.34 6.30 2.42
C HIS A 61 3.60 7.58 2.01
N TYR A 62 4.19 8.37 1.10
CA TYR A 62 3.64 9.68 0.69
C TYR A 62 2.99 9.68 -0.71
N TRP A 63 3.38 8.76 -1.58
CA TRP A 63 2.74 8.54 -2.89
C TRP A 63 1.96 7.23 -2.88
N LEU A 64 0.64 7.35 -3.00
CA LEU A 64 -0.31 6.29 -2.65
C LEU A 64 -1.22 6.02 -3.86
N GLY A 65 -0.64 5.38 -4.88
CA GLY A 65 -1.42 4.72 -5.92
C GLY A 65 -2.25 3.56 -5.33
N GLU A 66 -3.15 2.97 -6.12
CA GLU A 66 -4.10 1.95 -5.65
C GLU A 66 -3.42 0.84 -4.82
N SER A 67 -2.42 0.16 -5.36
CA SER A 67 -1.72 -0.95 -4.68
C SER A 67 -1.05 -0.55 -3.37
N ILE A 68 -0.44 0.65 -3.31
CA ILE A 68 0.21 1.13 -2.09
C ILE A 68 -0.85 1.47 -1.04
N SER A 69 -1.92 2.15 -1.46
CA SER A 69 -3.02 2.52 -0.57
C SER A 69 -3.72 1.30 0.05
N GLN A 70 -3.94 0.24 -0.74
CA GLN A 70 -4.45 -1.04 -0.27
C GLN A 70 -3.48 -1.67 0.73
N SER A 71 -2.20 -1.76 0.38
CA SER A 71 -1.18 -2.37 1.24
C SER A 71 -1.07 -1.67 2.61
N ILE A 72 -1.10 -0.34 2.65
CA ILE A 72 -0.98 0.36 3.94
C ILE A 72 -2.27 0.23 4.77
N THR A 73 -3.45 0.14 4.13
CA THR A 73 -4.70 -0.24 4.80
C THR A 73 -4.60 -1.66 5.38
N GLU A 74 -4.18 -2.64 4.56
CA GLU A 74 -4.03 -4.06 4.95
C GLU A 74 -3.03 -4.26 6.10
N ALA A 75 -2.08 -3.33 6.26
CA ALA A 75 -1.11 -3.33 7.35
C ALA A 75 -1.65 -2.71 8.66
N GLY A 76 -2.85 -2.14 8.65
CA GLY A 76 -3.42 -1.46 9.82
C GLY A 76 -2.75 -0.12 10.13
N ALA A 77 -2.33 0.65 9.11
CA ALA A 77 -1.64 1.93 9.29
C ALA A 77 -2.47 3.00 10.04
N PHE A 78 -3.79 2.84 10.08
CA PHE A 78 -4.71 3.88 10.53
C PHE A 78 -5.41 3.50 11.83
N THR A 79 -5.48 4.45 12.75
CA THR A 79 -6.33 4.36 13.93
C THR A 79 -7.81 4.32 13.54
N PRO A 80 -8.69 3.69 14.35
CA PRO A 80 -10.13 3.69 14.10
C PRO A 80 -10.74 5.09 13.90
N ASP A 81 -10.29 6.09 14.68
CA ASP A 81 -10.78 7.48 14.57
C ASP A 81 -10.45 8.10 13.22
N PHE A 82 -9.23 7.88 12.71
CA PHE A 82 -8.83 8.34 11.39
C PHE A 82 -9.61 7.66 10.27
N VAL A 83 -9.83 6.34 10.38
CA VAL A 83 -10.65 5.59 9.42
C VAL A 83 -12.06 6.17 9.37
N LYS A 84 -12.68 6.40 10.52
CA LYS A 84 -14.02 7.01 10.61
C LYS A 84 -14.04 8.38 9.93
N PHE A 85 -13.11 9.26 10.30
CA PHE A 85 -12.99 10.58 9.68
C PHE A 85 -12.85 10.49 8.15
N PHE A 86 -12.02 9.57 7.67
CA PHE A 86 -11.78 9.40 6.24
C PHE A 86 -13.02 8.90 5.50
N LYS A 87 -13.78 7.97 6.10
CA LYS A 87 -15.07 7.49 5.55
C LYS A 87 -16.14 8.59 5.56
N ASP A 88 -16.19 9.41 6.60
CA ASP A 88 -17.10 10.57 6.68
C ASP A 88 -16.81 11.56 5.54
N MET A 89 -15.54 11.88 5.31
CA MET A 89 -15.11 12.74 4.21
C MET A 89 -15.45 12.13 2.84
N LYS A 90 -15.19 10.83 2.65
CA LYS A 90 -15.50 10.11 1.41
C LYS A 90 -17.00 10.16 1.11
N ARG A 91 -17.85 9.84 2.09
CA ARG A 91 -19.31 9.87 1.93
C ARG A 91 -19.84 11.27 1.62
N ALA A 92 -19.24 12.31 2.18
CA ALA A 92 -19.67 13.69 1.93
C ALA A 92 -19.49 14.11 0.46
N VAL A 93 -18.45 13.61 -0.22
CA VAL A 93 -18.13 14.00 -1.62
C VAL A 93 -18.46 12.93 -2.64
N ASP A 94 -18.60 11.67 -2.23
CA ASP A 94 -18.91 10.51 -3.06
C ASP A 94 -19.85 9.56 -2.29
N PRO A 95 -21.14 9.93 -2.15
CA PRO A 95 -22.10 9.20 -1.32
C PRO A 95 -22.36 7.77 -1.78
N ASN A 96 -22.09 7.47 -3.05
CA ASN A 96 -22.28 6.15 -3.65
C ASN A 96 -20.96 5.37 -3.81
N PHE A 97 -19.84 5.90 -3.31
CA PHE A 97 -18.52 5.25 -3.32
C PHE A 97 -18.05 4.80 -4.72
N LEU A 98 -18.34 5.60 -5.76
CA LEU A 98 -18.01 5.28 -7.15
C LEU A 98 -16.57 5.66 -7.54
N LEU A 99 -15.99 6.64 -6.87
CA LEU A 99 -14.69 7.21 -7.23
C LEU A 99 -13.57 6.37 -6.62
N SER A 100 -12.94 5.52 -7.42
CA SER A 100 -11.80 4.68 -7.02
C SER A 100 -12.07 3.83 -5.76
N PRO A 101 -13.11 2.97 -5.75
CA PRO A 101 -13.51 2.19 -4.56
C PRO A 101 -12.41 1.24 -4.04
N ASN A 102 -11.55 0.76 -4.94
CA ASN A 102 -10.41 -0.08 -4.58
C ASN A 102 -9.30 0.68 -3.84
N LYS A 103 -9.24 2.00 -3.99
CA LYS A 103 -8.26 2.83 -3.29
C LYS A 103 -8.63 2.81 -1.81
N TRP A 104 -7.73 2.29 -0.97
CA TRP A 104 -7.92 2.10 0.47
C TRP A 104 -8.94 1.04 0.91
N HIS A 105 -9.48 0.22 0.00
CA HIS A 105 -10.60 -0.70 0.28
C HIS A 105 -11.84 0.04 0.84
N LEU A 106 -12.27 1.10 0.15
CA LEU A 106 -13.44 1.90 0.54
C LEU A 106 -14.60 1.66 -0.43
N HIS A 107 -15.24 0.50 -0.29
CA HIS A 107 -16.34 0.10 -1.18
C HIS A 107 -17.70 0.64 -0.75
N SER A 108 -17.88 0.92 0.55
CA SER A 108 -19.10 1.52 1.09
C SER A 108 -18.84 2.20 2.44
N TYR A 109 -19.84 2.92 2.95
CA TYR A 109 -19.74 3.56 4.27
C TYR A 109 -19.74 2.53 5.42
N ASP A 110 -20.38 1.38 5.24
CA ASP A 110 -20.50 0.35 6.29
C ASP A 110 -19.39 -0.72 6.18
N ASP A 111 -18.55 -0.64 5.14
CA ASP A 111 -17.44 -1.58 4.91
C ASP A 111 -16.45 -1.58 6.08
N ASP A 112 -16.24 -2.73 6.71
CA ASP A 112 -15.32 -2.84 7.84
C ASP A 112 -13.89 -3.00 7.31
N ILE A 113 -13.11 -1.93 7.42
CA ILE A 113 -11.75 -1.89 6.88
C ILE A 113 -10.83 -2.95 7.49
N THR A 114 -11.14 -3.42 8.71
CA THR A 114 -10.32 -4.41 9.41
C THR A 114 -10.43 -5.80 8.80
N GLN A 115 -11.48 -6.08 8.01
CA GLN A 115 -11.63 -7.32 7.26
C GLN A 115 -10.55 -7.48 6.18
N HIS A 116 -9.97 -6.37 5.73
CA HIS A 116 -8.88 -6.36 4.76
C HIS A 116 -7.50 -6.46 5.42
N TYR A 117 -7.42 -6.54 6.76
CA TYR A 117 -6.13 -6.68 7.42
C TYR A 117 -5.50 -8.03 7.09
N VAL A 118 -4.26 -7.98 6.63
CA VAL A 118 -3.48 -9.17 6.32
C VAL A 118 -2.51 -9.39 7.47
N SER A 119 -2.52 -10.57 8.08
CA SER A 119 -1.41 -11.05 8.90
C SER A 119 -0.46 -11.78 7.96
N ASP A 120 0.70 -11.19 7.65
CA ASP A 120 1.69 -11.91 6.84
C ASP A 120 2.29 -13.04 7.66
N GLU A 121 2.27 -14.27 7.13
CA GLU A 121 3.16 -15.36 7.56
C GLU A 121 4.64 -15.04 7.26
#